data_AF-A0A094PWN0-F1
#
_entry.id   AF-A0A094PWN0-F1
#
_cell.length_a   1.000
_cell.length_b   1.000
_cell.length_c   1.000
_cell.angle_alpha   90.00
_cell.angle_beta   90.00
_cell.angle_gamma   90.00
#
_symmetry.space_group_name_H-M   'P 1'
#
loop_
_entity.id
_entity.type
_entity.pdbx_description
1 polymer ?
#
loop_
_entity_poly.entity_id
_entity_poly.type
_entity_poly.pdbx_seq_one_letter_code
_entity_poly.pdbx_strand_id
1 'polypeptide(L)'
;MESARTPHAQSPTLSQTDCGVLRVLLSQHGRIISRDTIQRIAGLDSVSTRRVDASIVVLRRILGTEAIITVRRRGWMLADDAVAATEELLAHQIDITK
;
A
#
# COMPACT_ATOMS: atom_id res chain seq x y z
N MET A 1 -9.17 28.91 9.27
CA MET A 1 -9.50 27.48 9.09
C MET A 1 -8.54 26.95 8.03
N GLU A 2 -7.31 26.70 8.46
CA GLU A 2 -6.20 26.37 7.57
C GLU A 2 -6.28 24.88 7.24
N SER A 3 -6.59 24.59 5.98
CA SER A 3 -6.47 23.25 5.43
C SER A 3 -5.01 22.84 5.49
N ALA A 4 -4.64 22.04 6.49
CA ALA A 4 -3.33 21.43 6.60
C ALA A 4 -3.12 20.42 5.46
N ARG A 5 -2.80 20.92 4.27
CA ARG A 5 -2.12 20.15 3.23
C ARG A 5 -0.62 20.25 3.51
N THR A 6 -0.14 19.52 4.52
CA THR A 6 1.30 19.40 4.80
C THR A 6 1.89 18.24 3.97
N PRO A 7 3.17 18.37 3.56
CA PRO A 7 3.73 17.75 2.36
C PRO A 7 4.11 16.28 2.59
N HIS A 8 3.64 15.38 1.74
CA HIS A 8 4.17 14.02 1.62
C HIS A 8 5.46 14.04 0.78
N ALA A 9 6.47 14.79 1.25
CA ALA A 9 7.81 14.88 0.64
C ALA A 9 8.81 13.94 1.33
N GLN A 10 8.39 12.71 1.63
CA GLN A 10 9.33 11.61 1.75
C GLN A 10 9.01 10.70 0.59
N SER A 11 9.98 10.51 -0.30
CA SER A 11 9.97 9.43 -1.30
C SER A 11 10.67 8.24 -0.65
N PRO A 12 10.04 7.50 0.28
CA PRO A 12 10.69 6.31 0.80
C PRO A 12 10.88 5.36 -0.35
N THR A 13 12.10 4.86 -0.49
CA THR A 13 12.41 3.76 -1.39
C THR A 13 11.54 2.58 -0.96
N LEU A 14 10.51 2.28 -1.74
CA LEU A 14 9.65 1.12 -1.50
C LEU A 14 10.47 -0.12 -1.86
N SER A 15 10.51 -1.08 -0.95
CA SER A 15 11.11 -2.37 -1.25
C SER A 15 10.25 -3.11 -2.27
N GLN A 16 10.81 -4.10 -2.95
CA GLN A 16 10.05 -4.93 -3.89
C GLN A 16 8.83 -5.59 -3.25
N THR A 17 8.91 -5.95 -1.97
CA THR A 17 7.77 -6.42 -1.17
C THR A 17 6.68 -5.35 -1.04
N ASP A 18 7.05 -4.11 -0.76
CA ASP A 18 6.09 -3.01 -0.57
C ASP A 18 5.37 -2.70 -1.90
N CYS A 19 6.11 -2.64 -3.01
CA CYS A 19 5.55 -2.49 -4.35
C CYS A 19 4.62 -3.67 -4.72
N GLY A 20 4.98 -4.90 -4.32
CA GLY A 20 4.14 -6.08 -4.51
C GLY A 20 2.82 -5.98 -3.75
N VAL A 21 2.86 -5.63 -2.46
CA VAL A 21 1.66 -5.40 -1.64
C VAL A 21 0.80 -4.28 -2.22
N LEU A 22 1.43 -3.17 -2.60
CA LEU A 22 0.76 -2.02 -3.20
C LEU A 22 0.04 -2.38 -4.51
N ARG A 23 0.69 -3.13 -5.40
CA ARG A 23 0.08 -3.64 -6.64
C ARG A 23 -1.15 -4.50 -6.39
N VAL A 24 -1.13 -5.35 -5.37
CA VAL A 24 -2.29 -6.19 -5.03
C VAL A 24 -3.44 -5.35 -4.51
N LEU A 25 -3.16 -4.42 -3.60
CA LEU A 25 -4.17 -3.50 -3.06
C LEU A 25 -4.81 -2.67 -4.16
N LEU A 26 -4.01 -2.18 -5.11
CA LEU A 26 -4.48 -1.44 -6.27
C LEU A 26 -5.33 -2.30 -7.22
N SER A 27 -4.86 -3.52 -7.53
CA SER A 27 -5.58 -4.45 -8.41
C SER A 27 -6.90 -4.94 -7.82
N GLN A 28 -7.07 -4.84 -6.50
CA GLN A 28 -8.24 -5.26 -5.75
C GLN A 28 -8.83 -4.10 -4.93
N HIS A 29 -8.71 -2.86 -5.42
CA HIS A 29 -9.24 -1.68 -4.74
C HIS A 29 -10.74 -1.83 -4.45
N GLY A 30 -11.20 -1.23 -3.36
CA GLY A 30 -12.59 -1.37 -2.91
C GLY A 30 -13.00 -2.76 -2.40
N ARG A 31 -12.06 -3.73 -2.35
CA ARG A 31 -12.29 -5.05 -1.75
C ARG A 31 -11.43 -5.26 -0.50
N ILE A 32 -11.97 -6.02 0.43
CA ILE A 32 -11.25 -6.43 1.63
C ILE A 32 -10.36 -7.62 1.27
N ILE A 33 -9.05 -7.42 1.33
CA ILE A 33 -8.06 -8.43 1.00
C ILE A 33 -7.34 -8.88 2.29
N SER A 34 -7.36 -10.19 2.53
CA SER A 34 -6.67 -10.80 3.65
C SER A 34 -5.16 -10.89 3.41
N ARG A 35 -4.40 -10.97 4.49
CA ARG A 35 -2.93 -11.14 4.43
C ARG A 35 -2.50 -12.30 3.51
N ASP A 36 -3.14 -13.45 3.64
CA ASP A 36 -2.86 -14.64 2.83
C ASP A 36 -3.05 -14.36 1.34
N THR A 37 -4.16 -13.70 0.98
CA THR A 37 -4.44 -13.29 -0.40
C THR A 37 -3.39 -12.32 -0.92
N ILE A 38 -2.95 -11.35 -0.11
CA ILE A 38 -1.85 -10.45 -0.48
C ILE A 38 -0.57 -11.25 -0.76
N GLN A 39 -0.19 -12.16 0.15
CA GLN A 39 1.01 -12.97 -0.01
C GLN A 39 0.96 -13.82 -1.29
N ARG A 40 -0.17 -14.48 -1.54
CA ARG A 40 -0.36 -15.32 -2.72
C ARG A 40 -0.31 -14.53 -4.02
N ILE A 41 -1.04 -13.41 -4.12
CA ILE A 41 -1.10 -12.62 -5.37
C ILE A 41 0.22 -11.89 -5.61
N ALA A 42 0.86 -11.36 -4.56
CA ALA A 42 2.14 -10.66 -4.68
C ALA A 42 3.33 -11.62 -4.88
N GLY A 43 3.12 -12.95 -4.81
CA GLY A 43 4.20 -13.93 -4.88
C GLY A 43 5.14 -13.89 -3.66
N LEU A 44 4.64 -13.39 -2.53
CA LEU A 44 5.38 -13.19 -1.28
C LEU A 44 5.17 -14.37 -0.31
N ASP A 45 4.93 -15.57 -0.83
CA ASP A 45 4.63 -16.77 -0.03
C ASP A 45 5.79 -17.13 0.93
N SER A 46 7.04 -16.89 0.50
CA SER A 46 8.24 -17.06 1.32
C SER A 46 8.52 -15.89 2.27
N VAL A 47 7.78 -14.78 2.17
CA VAL A 47 8.01 -13.59 2.98
C VAL A 47 7.22 -13.69 4.29
N SER A 48 7.88 -13.32 5.39
CA SER A 48 7.27 -13.31 6.71
C SER A 48 6.03 -12.43 6.77
N THR A 49 4.99 -12.91 7.44
CA THR A 49 3.73 -12.20 7.69
C THR A 49 3.93 -10.84 8.36
N ARG A 50 4.98 -10.72 9.18
CA ARG A 50 5.42 -9.44 9.80
C ARG A 50 5.90 -8.42 8.77
N ARG A 51 6.49 -8.87 7.66
CA ARG A 51 6.96 -7.97 6.61
C ARG A 51 5.79 -7.37 5.84
N VAL A 52 4.74 -8.15 5.56
CA VAL A 52 3.50 -7.64 4.97
C VAL A 52 2.86 -6.59 5.88
N ASP A 53 2.78 -6.85 7.19
CA ASP A 53 2.26 -5.88 8.16
C ASP A 53 3.09 -4.59 8.18
N ALA A 54 4.43 -4.72 8.20
CA ALA A 54 5.34 -3.58 8.11
C ALA A 54 5.16 -2.79 6.79
N SER A 55 5.00 -3.47 5.65
CA SER A 55 4.70 -2.85 4.37
C SER A 55 3.41 -2.04 4.45
N ILE A 56 2.33 -2.59 5.00
CA ILE A 56 1.07 -1.86 5.18
C ILE A 56 1.26 -0.60 6.05
N VAL A 57 2.01 -0.70 7.15
CA VAL A 57 2.30 0.45 8.01
C VAL A 57 3.07 1.54 7.26
N VAL A 58 4.05 1.16 6.44
CA VAL A 58 4.81 2.10 5.58
C VAL A 58 3.90 2.74 4.54
N LEU A 59 3.10 1.94 3.82
CA LEU A 59 2.17 2.43 2.81
C LEU A 59 1.14 3.41 3.39
N ARG A 60 0.64 3.15 4.60
CA ARG A 60 -0.25 4.09 5.34
C ARG A 60 0.42 5.40 5.70
N ARG A 61 1.72 5.41 5.98
CA ARG A 61 2.45 6.64 6.26
C ARG A 61 2.65 7.50 5.02
N ILE A 62 2.73 6.88 3.85
CA ILE A 62 2.97 7.57 2.58
C ILE A 62 1.66 8.08 1.98
N LEU A 63 0.68 7.18 1.80
CA LEU A 63 -0.60 7.49 1.18
C LEU A 63 -1.57 8.19 2.14
N GLY A 64 -1.31 8.08 3.45
CA GLY A 64 -2.18 8.59 4.50
C GLY A 64 -2.98 7.49 5.19
N THR A 65 -3.36 7.76 6.43
CA THR A 65 -4.05 6.80 7.30
C THR A 65 -5.40 6.34 6.74
N GLU A 66 -6.07 7.22 5.98
CA GLU A 66 -7.39 7.00 5.36
C GLU A 66 -7.31 6.20 4.06
N ALA A 67 -6.14 6.14 3.42
CA ALA A 67 -5.96 5.45 2.15
C ALA A 67 -6.11 3.93 2.29
N ILE A 68 -5.64 3.35 3.39
CA ILE A 68 -5.73 1.92 3.67
C ILE A 68 -6.60 1.69 4.89
N ILE A 69 -7.82 1.24 4.62
CA ILE A 69 -8.82 0.91 5.63
C ILE A 69 -8.50 -0.46 6.19
N THR A 70 -8.21 -0.51 7.49
CA THR A 70 -7.99 -1.79 8.19
C THR A 70 -9.32 -2.37 8.65
N VAL A 71 -9.69 -3.53 8.12
CA VAL A 71 -10.87 -4.29 8.54
C VAL A 71 -10.43 -5.37 9.52
N ARG A 72 -10.63 -5.12 10.82
CA ARG A 72 -10.23 -6.05 11.89
C ARG A 72 -10.70 -7.47 11.61
N ARG A 73 -9.78 -8.43 11.76
CA ARG A 73 -9.98 -9.88 11.53
C ARG A 73 -10.33 -10.30 10.08
N ARG A 74 -10.41 -9.37 9.12
CA ARG A 74 -10.60 -9.71 7.70
C ARG A 74 -9.40 -9.33 6.82
N GLY A 75 -8.78 -8.18 7.07
CA GLY A 75 -7.62 -7.72 6.29
C GLY A 75 -7.63 -6.22 6.06
N TRP A 76 -7.22 -5.82 4.86
CA TRP A 76 -7.07 -4.42 4.47
C TRP A 76 -7.82 -4.14 3.18
N MET A 77 -8.27 -2.91 3.03
CA MET A 77 -8.95 -2.43 1.85
C MET A 77 -8.34 -1.10 1.44
N LEU A 78 -8.05 -0.94 0.15
CA LEU A 78 -7.67 0.34 -0.41
C LEU A 78 -8.94 1.17 -0.62
N ALA A 79 -8.94 2.39 -0.09
CA ALA A 79 -9.99 3.37 -0.34
C ALA A 79 -9.94 3.82 -1.80
N ASP A 80 -11.12 4.06 -2.39
CA ASP A 80 -11.25 4.47 -3.78
C ASP A 80 -10.53 5.81 -4.07
N ASP A 81 -10.65 6.76 -3.14
CA ASP A 81 -9.98 8.07 -3.18
C ASP A 81 -8.43 7.95 -3.22
N ALA A 82 -7.89 6.87 -2.66
CA ALA A 82 -6.45 6.62 -2.63
C ALA A 82 -5.93 5.84 -3.84
N VAL A 83 -6.80 5.40 -4.76
CA VAL A 83 -6.40 4.65 -5.95
C VAL A 83 -5.47 5.50 -6.82
N ALA A 84 -5.85 6.73 -7.13
CA ALA A 84 -5.05 7.63 -7.97
C ALA A 84 -3.66 7.90 -7.35
N ALA A 85 -3.61 8.23 -6.05
CA ALA A 85 -2.33 8.43 -5.34
C ALA A 85 -1.46 7.16 -5.30
N THR A 86 -2.10 5.99 -5.22
CA THR A 86 -1.41 4.69 -5.24
C THR A 86 -0.81 4.39 -6.61
N GLU A 87 -1.54 4.69 -7.69
CA GLU A 87 -1.06 4.55 -9.07
C GLU A 87 0.13 5.47 -9.34
N GLU A 88 0.02 6.74 -8.95
CA GLU A 88 1.12 7.72 -9.08
C GLU A 88 2.37 7.27 -8.31
N LEU A 89 2.19 6.81 -7.07
CA LEU A 89 3.29 6.32 -6.25
C LEU A 89 3.96 5.09 -6.88
N LEU A 90 3.16 4.14 -7.39
CA LEU A 90 3.69 2.95 -8.05
C LEU A 90 4.46 3.29 -9.31
N ALA A 91 3.92 4.18 -10.15
CA ALA A 91 4.57 4.65 -11.36
C ALA A 91 5.92 5.31 -11.05
N HIS A 92 5.97 6.13 -9.98
CA HIS A 92 7.21 6.75 -9.53
C HIS A 92 8.26 5.73 -9.07
N GLN A 93 7.87 4.65 -8.37
CA GLN A 93 8.83 3.62 -7.97
C GLN A 93 9.38 2.83 -9.16
N ILE A 94 8.55 2.52 -10.16
CA ILE A 94 8.99 1.81 -11.37
C ILE A 94 10.05 2.62 -12.12
N ASP A 95 9.88 3.94 -12.19
CA ASP A 95 10.84 4.85 -12.84
C ASP A 95 12.18 4.88 -12.09
N ILE A 96 12.16 4.93 -10.75
CA ILE A 96 13.38 4.94 -9.92
C ILE A 96 14.18 3.63 -10.03
N THR A 97 13.53 2.50 -10.34
CA THR A 97 14.21 1.20 -10.46
C THR A 97 14.73 0.88 -11.87
N LYS A 98 14.58 1.80 -12.83
CA LYS A 98 14.96 1.63 -14.24
C LYS A 98 16.32 2.27 -14.55
#